data_AF-A0A7X9DUS0-F1
#
_entry.id   AF-A0A7X9DUS0-F1
#
_cell.length_a   1.000
_cell.length_b   1.000
_cell.length_c   1.000
_cell.angle_alpha   90.00
_cell.angle_beta   90.00
_cell.angle_gamma   90.00
#
_symmetry.space_group_name_H-M   'P 1'
#
loop_
_entity.id
_entity.type
_entity.pdbx_description
1 polymer ?
#
loop_
_entity_poly.entity_id
_entity_poly.type
_entity_poly.pdbx_seq_one_letter_code
_entity_poly.pdbx_strand_id
1 'polypeptide(L)'
;MLTLALCLVLPMALLAPCTECEKRAAARAAEEGGDEPPRDPELPGETESTALKTARAFVSAMGSEQDEALSALCGDPFNFDGRVVSGREEILRHLRLALAPQRESLGGKQKIDIEILTLSQATERFGPPPKKFAGAFPAGAVFAAVTFERRPGFLLVIVRKKADWKIIGIAE
;
A
#
# COMPACT_ATOMS: atom_id res chain seq x y z
N MET A 1 -41.23 -64.00 38.76
CA MET A 1 -40.56 -64.84 37.74
C MET A 1 -39.40 -64.00 37.21
N LEU A 2 -38.20 -64.02 37.78
CA LEU A 2 -37.20 -65.11 37.87
C LEU A 2 -36.69 -65.57 36.49
N THR A 3 -35.63 -64.93 35.99
CA THR A 3 -34.56 -65.62 35.24
C THR A 3 -33.22 -64.89 35.40
N LEU A 4 -32.26 -65.59 36.03
CA LEU A 4 -30.82 -65.33 36.11
C LEU A 4 -30.13 -65.53 34.74
N ALA A 5 -29.01 -64.83 34.52
CA ALA A 5 -27.73 -65.32 33.96
C ALA A 5 -26.80 -64.10 33.81
N LEU A 6 -25.80 -63.83 34.67
CA LEU A 6 -24.54 -64.55 34.92
C LEU A 6 -23.77 -64.90 33.63
N CYS A 7 -22.70 -64.14 33.31
CA CYS A 7 -21.39 -64.70 32.97
C CYS A 7 -20.33 -63.64 32.59
N LEU A 8 -19.13 -63.87 33.14
CA LEU A 8 -17.80 -63.73 32.53
C LEU A 8 -17.07 -62.37 32.52
N VAL A 9 -16.27 -62.25 33.57
CA VAL A 9 -14.90 -61.70 33.66
C VAL A 9 -14.05 -61.98 32.40
N LEU A 10 -13.33 -60.99 31.87
CA LEU A 10 -11.86 -61.05 31.61
C LEU A 10 -11.28 -59.67 31.20
N PRO A 11 -9.97 -59.42 31.46
CA PRO A 11 -9.32 -58.12 31.34
C PRO A 11 -8.73 -57.91 29.94
N MET A 12 -8.77 -56.69 29.42
CA MET A 12 -7.88 -56.26 28.34
C MET A 12 -7.06 -55.06 28.79
N ALA A 13 -5.85 -55.38 29.22
CA ALA A 13 -4.73 -54.46 29.23
C ALA A 13 -4.16 -54.33 27.81
N LEU A 14 -3.45 -53.22 27.60
CA LEU A 14 -2.57 -52.87 26.48
C LEU A 14 -3.27 -52.48 25.16
N LEU A 15 -3.28 -51.17 24.90
CA LEU A 15 -2.40 -50.54 23.92
C LEU A 15 -2.61 -49.03 24.01
N ALA A 16 -1.72 -48.35 24.73
CA ALA A 16 -1.56 -46.91 24.60
C ALA A 16 -0.96 -46.64 23.21
N PRO A 17 -1.60 -45.88 22.31
CA PRO A 17 -0.92 -45.41 21.12
C PRO A 17 0.18 -44.42 21.55
N CYS A 18 1.43 -44.73 21.20
CA CYS A 18 2.60 -43.88 21.41
C CYS A 18 2.42 -42.54 20.69
N THR A 19 1.97 -41.52 21.42
CA THR A 19 1.80 -40.13 20.99
C THR A 19 3.12 -39.41 20.65
N GLU A 20 4.27 -40.07 20.80
CA GLU A 20 5.58 -39.53 20.45
C GLU A 20 5.95 -39.68 18.97
N CYS A 21 5.43 -40.69 18.25
CA CYS A 21 5.72 -40.85 16.82
C CYS A 21 5.04 -39.77 15.95
N GLU A 22 3.82 -39.35 16.28
CA GLU A 22 3.13 -38.25 15.58
C GLU A 22 3.78 -36.89 15.84
N LYS A 23 4.28 -36.64 17.06
CA LYS A 23 4.98 -35.37 17.36
C LYS A 23 6.29 -35.19 16.59
N ARG A 24 7.02 -36.29 16.33
CA ARG A 24 8.26 -36.22 15.53
C ARG A 24 8.02 -36.08 14.02
N ALA A 25 6.88 -36.53 13.50
CA ALA A 25 6.51 -36.32 12.11
C ALA A 25 6.10 -34.86 11.83
N ALA A 26 5.36 -34.23 12.75
CA ALA A 26 4.97 -32.83 12.63
C ALA A 26 6.17 -31.86 12.73
N ALA A 27 7.19 -32.19 13.54
CA ALA A 27 8.38 -31.36 13.68
C ALA A 27 9.32 -31.38 12.46
N ARG A 28 9.30 -32.45 11.64
CA ARG A 28 10.11 -32.52 10.41
C ARG A 28 9.45 -31.88 9.19
N ALA A 29 8.12 -31.79 9.15
CA ALA A 29 7.42 -31.07 8.08
C ALA A 29 7.53 -29.54 8.21
N ALA A 30 7.91 -29.03 9.39
CA ALA A 30 8.04 -27.60 9.66
C ALA A 30 9.41 -27.01 9.24
N GLU A 31 10.40 -27.83 8.86
CA GLU A 31 11.75 -27.35 8.52
C GLU A 31 12.08 -27.33 7.01
N GLU A 32 11.21 -27.84 6.13
CA GLU A 32 11.45 -27.83 4.66
C GLU A 32 10.44 -26.99 3.85
N GLY A 33 9.48 -26.35 4.51
CA GLY A 33 8.60 -25.35 3.92
C GLY A 33 9.07 -23.96 4.26
N GLY A 34 10.25 -23.57 3.76
CA GLY A 34 10.65 -22.16 3.71
C GLY A 34 9.71 -21.42 2.77
N ASP A 35 8.50 -21.16 3.26
CA ASP A 35 7.50 -20.28 2.68
C ASP A 35 8.11 -18.86 2.76
N GLU A 36 8.98 -18.55 1.80
CA GLU A 36 9.23 -17.16 1.50
C GLU A 36 7.86 -16.58 1.19
N PRO A 37 7.38 -15.60 1.98
CA PRO A 37 6.10 -14.97 1.69
C PRO A 37 6.14 -14.52 0.23
N PRO A 38 5.04 -14.66 -0.54
CA PRO A 38 5.03 -14.31 -1.95
C PRO A 38 5.61 -12.91 -2.11
N ARG A 39 6.84 -12.84 -2.67
CA ARG A 39 7.51 -11.56 -2.91
C ARG A 39 6.65 -10.83 -3.93
N ASP A 40 6.04 -9.73 -3.49
CA ASP A 40 5.34 -8.82 -4.38
C ASP A 40 6.24 -8.49 -5.57
N PRO A 41 5.69 -8.35 -6.80
CA PRO A 41 6.48 -7.99 -7.95
C PRO A 41 7.17 -6.65 -7.69
N GLU A 42 8.49 -6.71 -7.56
CA GLU A 42 9.34 -5.53 -7.37
C GLU A 42 9.17 -4.59 -8.57
N LEU A 43 9.06 -3.28 -8.30
CA LEU A 43 8.94 -2.30 -9.38
C LEU A 43 10.21 -2.33 -10.23
N PRO A 44 10.10 -2.26 -11.57
CA PRO A 44 11.29 -2.09 -12.40
C PRO A 44 12.04 -0.81 -11.97
N GLY A 45 13.34 -0.89 -11.70
CA GLY A 45 14.10 0.24 -11.12
C GLY A 45 14.06 1.54 -11.94
N GLU A 46 13.88 1.46 -13.26
CA GLU A 46 13.67 2.64 -14.13
C GLU A 46 12.33 3.35 -13.84
N THR A 47 11.28 2.56 -13.59
CA THR A 47 9.94 3.06 -13.24
C THR A 47 9.99 3.77 -11.90
N GLU A 48 10.61 3.14 -10.90
CA GLU A 48 10.77 3.71 -9.56
C GLU A 48 11.55 5.02 -9.59
N SER A 49 12.71 5.03 -10.27
CA SER A 49 13.56 6.22 -10.42
C SER A 49 12.84 7.38 -11.07
N THR A 50 12.05 7.12 -12.11
CA THR A 50 11.31 8.17 -12.83
C THR A 50 10.12 8.68 -12.02
N ALA A 51 9.36 7.78 -11.39
CA ALA A 51 8.26 8.15 -10.50
C ALA A 51 8.76 9.00 -9.32
N LEU A 52 9.90 8.64 -8.72
CA LEU A 52 10.54 9.42 -7.66
C LEU A 52 10.94 10.82 -8.12
N LYS A 53 11.51 10.96 -9.32
CA LYS A 53 11.84 12.27 -9.90
C LYS A 53 10.59 13.11 -10.10
N THR A 54 9.51 12.54 -10.63
CA THR A 54 8.24 13.23 -10.83
C THR A 54 7.63 13.67 -9.50
N ALA A 55 7.63 12.81 -8.48
CA ALA A 55 7.13 13.15 -7.14
C ALA A 55 7.94 14.28 -6.50
N ARG A 56 9.29 14.22 -6.57
CA ARG A 56 10.17 15.30 -6.07
C ARG A 56 9.92 16.61 -6.79
N ALA A 57 9.79 16.59 -8.11
CA ALA A 57 9.49 17.78 -8.90
C ALA A 57 8.14 18.38 -8.50
N PHE A 58 7.13 17.54 -8.28
CA PHE A 58 5.79 17.98 -7.85
C PHE A 58 5.83 18.65 -6.47
N VAL A 59 6.43 17.99 -5.48
CA VAL A 59 6.61 18.53 -4.12
C VAL A 59 7.39 19.85 -4.14
N SER A 60 8.45 19.93 -4.95
CA SER A 60 9.24 21.15 -5.11
C SER A 60 8.45 22.29 -5.77
N ALA A 61 7.67 21.99 -6.82
CA ALA A 61 6.84 22.96 -7.52
C ALA A 61 5.72 23.50 -6.61
N MET A 62 5.13 22.62 -5.78
CA MET A 62 4.18 23.01 -4.73
C MET A 62 4.81 23.96 -3.71
N GLY A 63 5.99 23.63 -3.18
CA GLY A 63 6.66 24.46 -2.17
C GLY A 63 7.18 25.80 -2.69
N SER A 64 7.46 25.89 -4.00
CA SER A 64 7.99 27.10 -4.66
C SER A 64 6.92 27.90 -5.41
N GLU A 65 5.64 27.52 -5.31
CA GLU A 65 4.50 28.20 -5.97
C GLU A 65 4.66 28.34 -7.49
N GLN A 66 5.27 27.34 -8.12
CA GLN A 66 5.47 27.34 -9.58
C GLN A 66 4.27 26.70 -10.27
N ASP A 67 3.18 27.44 -10.43
CA ASP A 67 1.91 26.93 -10.97
C ASP A 67 2.03 26.28 -12.36
N GLU A 68 2.86 26.85 -13.25
CA GLU A 68 3.11 26.27 -14.58
C GLU A 68 3.77 24.90 -14.46
N ALA A 69 4.86 24.80 -13.68
CA ALA A 69 5.56 23.55 -13.45
C ALA A 69 4.67 22.51 -12.76
N LEU A 70 3.87 22.95 -11.78
CA LEU A 70 2.92 22.11 -11.08
C LEU A 70 1.85 21.56 -12.04
N SER A 71 1.25 22.42 -12.85
CA SER A 71 0.22 22.02 -13.81
C SER A 71 0.75 21.05 -14.87
N ALA A 72 2.02 21.20 -15.28
CA ALA A 72 2.67 20.30 -16.23
C ALA A 72 2.89 18.90 -15.65
N LEU A 73 3.02 18.77 -14.33
CA LEU A 73 3.17 17.49 -13.64
C LEU A 73 1.83 16.81 -13.34
N CYS A 74 0.73 17.58 -13.30
CA CYS A 74 -0.60 17.06 -13.10
C CYS A 74 -1.17 16.39 -14.36
N GLY A 75 -1.94 15.33 -14.16
CA GLY A 75 -2.85 14.79 -15.15
C GLY A 75 -4.24 15.38 -15.00
N ASP A 76 -4.97 15.42 -16.12
CA ASP A 76 -6.42 15.69 -16.16
C ASP A 76 -7.14 14.39 -16.59
N PRO A 77 -8.17 13.92 -15.86
CA PRO A 77 -8.67 14.42 -14.57
C PRO A 77 -7.71 14.17 -13.40
N PHE A 78 -7.91 14.91 -12.31
CA PHE A 78 -7.18 14.81 -11.03
C PHE A 78 -8.11 14.44 -9.86
N ASN A 79 -7.66 13.61 -8.94
CA ASN A 79 -8.43 13.12 -7.81
C ASN A 79 -7.91 13.71 -6.48
N PHE A 80 -8.77 14.40 -5.74
CA PHE A 80 -8.51 14.91 -4.40
C PHE A 80 -9.36 14.12 -3.40
N ASP A 81 -8.76 13.17 -2.69
CA ASP A 81 -9.46 12.38 -1.68
C ASP A 81 -10.80 11.78 -2.12
N GLY A 82 -10.86 11.26 -3.35
CA GLY A 82 -12.04 10.67 -3.98
C GLY A 82 -12.92 11.68 -4.73
N ARG A 83 -12.58 12.97 -4.71
CA ARG A 83 -13.24 14.00 -5.53
C ARG A 83 -12.47 14.21 -6.83
N VAL A 84 -13.10 13.89 -7.95
CA VAL A 84 -12.52 14.10 -9.28
C VAL A 84 -12.77 15.53 -9.74
N VAL A 85 -11.71 16.16 -10.24
CA VAL A 85 -11.67 17.54 -10.73
C VAL A 85 -10.98 17.54 -12.10
N SER A 86 -11.49 18.34 -13.02
CA SER A 86 -10.93 18.50 -14.37
C SER A 86 -10.71 19.97 -14.70
N GLY A 87 -9.79 20.23 -15.62
CA GLY A 87 -9.39 21.57 -16.00
C GLY A 87 -8.22 22.09 -15.15
N ARG A 88 -7.20 22.61 -15.85
CA ARG A 88 -5.95 23.12 -15.25
C ARG A 88 -6.20 24.10 -14.10
N GLU A 89 -7.02 25.13 -14.33
CA GLU A 89 -7.27 26.19 -13.33
C GLU A 89 -7.93 25.64 -12.07
N GLU A 90 -8.90 24.76 -12.24
CA GLU A 90 -9.63 24.16 -11.14
C GLU A 90 -8.72 23.21 -10.34
N ILE A 91 -7.91 22.39 -11.00
CA ILE A 91 -6.92 21.53 -10.35
C ILE A 91 -5.93 22.37 -9.52
N LEU A 92 -5.36 23.44 -10.09
CA LEU A 92 -4.46 24.33 -9.36
C LEU A 92 -5.14 24.98 -8.16
N ARG A 93 -6.40 25.40 -8.30
CA ARG A 93 -7.19 25.98 -7.21
C ARG A 93 -7.34 25.00 -6.05
N HIS A 94 -7.70 23.74 -6.32
CA HIS A 94 -7.83 22.71 -5.29
C HIS A 94 -6.48 22.34 -4.67
N LEU A 95 -5.41 22.24 -5.47
CA LEU A 95 -4.06 21.96 -4.94
C LEU A 95 -3.61 23.02 -3.93
N ARG A 96 -3.83 24.30 -4.24
CA ARG A 96 -3.50 25.39 -3.32
C ARG A 96 -4.30 25.33 -2.02
N LEU A 97 -5.56 24.88 -2.07
CA LEU A 97 -6.41 24.75 -0.89
C LEU A 97 -6.05 23.52 -0.06
N ALA A 98 -5.93 22.36 -0.69
CA ALA A 98 -5.61 21.10 -0.03
C ALA A 98 -4.27 21.17 0.68
N LEU A 99 -3.27 21.79 0.03
CA LEU A 99 -1.90 21.82 0.54
C LEU A 99 -1.48 23.14 1.21
N ALA A 100 -2.42 24.07 1.39
CA ALA A 100 -2.17 25.29 2.17
C ALA A 100 -1.63 24.99 3.59
N PRO A 101 -2.14 23.98 4.33
CA PRO A 101 -1.64 23.66 5.67
C PRO A 101 -0.18 23.17 5.70
N GLN A 102 0.30 22.56 4.60
CA GLN A 102 1.65 22.00 4.48
C GLN A 102 2.65 22.94 3.77
N ARG A 103 2.23 24.13 3.32
CA ARG A 103 3.04 25.05 2.50
C ARG A 103 4.39 25.41 3.13
N GLU A 104 4.44 25.67 4.44
CA GLU A 104 5.70 25.98 5.14
C GLU A 104 6.68 24.81 5.16
N SER A 105 6.17 23.57 5.27
CA SER A 105 6.96 22.34 5.23
C SER A 105 7.49 22.05 3.84
N LEU A 106 6.67 22.32 2.81
CA LEU A 106 7.03 22.15 1.40
C LEU A 106 8.09 23.16 0.93
N GLY A 107 8.19 24.33 1.57
CA GLY A 107 9.16 25.39 1.28
C GLY A 107 10.61 25.12 1.71
N GLY A 108 10.98 23.87 2.02
CA GLY A 108 12.38 23.46 2.22
C GLY A 108 12.96 23.65 3.62
N LYS A 109 12.16 24.04 4.62
CA LYS A 109 12.60 24.16 6.02
C LYS A 109 12.57 22.84 6.79
N GLN A 110 11.95 21.80 6.23
CA GLN A 110 11.77 20.50 6.87
C GLN A 110 12.28 19.37 5.97
N LYS A 111 12.78 18.29 6.58
CA LYS A 111 13.14 17.06 5.87
C LYS A 111 11.86 16.41 5.31
N ILE A 112 11.86 16.16 4.00
CA ILE A 112 10.79 15.45 3.29
C ILE A 112 11.38 14.14 2.76
N ASP A 113 10.80 13.03 3.18
CA ASP A 113 11.13 11.70 2.66
C ASP A 113 10.01 11.25 1.71
N ILE A 114 10.41 10.77 0.53
CA ILE A 114 9.51 10.29 -0.53
C ILE A 114 9.90 8.85 -0.85
N GLU A 115 8.94 7.96 -0.70
CA GLU A 115 9.08 6.52 -0.95
C GLU A 115 8.09 6.10 -2.05
N ILE A 116 8.56 5.33 -3.03
CA ILE A 116 7.73 4.83 -4.13
C ILE A 116 7.26 3.41 -3.80
N LEU A 117 5.97 3.18 -3.96
CA LEU A 117 5.27 1.97 -3.55
C LEU A 117 4.42 1.42 -4.71
N THR A 118 4.30 0.10 -4.74
CA THR A 118 3.24 -0.58 -5.50
C THR A 118 1.88 -0.37 -4.83
N LEU A 119 0.79 -0.71 -5.54
CA LEU A 119 -0.54 -0.74 -4.94
C LEU A 119 -0.62 -1.68 -3.73
N SER A 120 0.04 -2.84 -3.81
CA SER A 120 0.06 -3.84 -2.73
C SER A 120 0.70 -3.25 -1.47
N GLN A 121 1.92 -2.72 -1.60
CA GLN A 121 2.66 -2.09 -0.50
C GLN A 121 1.92 -0.89 0.09
N ALA A 122 1.32 -0.04 -0.75
CA ALA A 122 0.51 1.08 -0.28
C ALA A 122 -0.73 0.60 0.49
N THR A 123 -1.39 -0.47 0.01
CA THR A 123 -2.57 -1.04 0.65
C THR A 123 -2.24 -1.72 1.99
N GLU A 124 -1.12 -2.42 2.06
CA GLU A 124 -0.63 -3.04 3.30
C GLU A 124 -0.36 -1.98 4.37
N ARG A 125 0.28 -0.87 3.98
CA ARG A 125 0.71 0.17 4.93
C ARG A 125 -0.39 1.15 5.32
N PHE A 126 -1.23 1.54 4.38
CA PHE A 126 -2.23 2.61 4.58
C PHE A 126 -3.67 2.08 4.58
N GLY A 127 -3.86 0.78 4.38
CA GLY A 127 -5.16 0.16 4.22
C GLY A 127 -5.68 0.26 2.78
N PRO A 128 -6.80 -0.42 2.49
CA PRO A 128 -7.40 -0.38 1.17
C PRO A 128 -7.88 1.04 0.85
N PRO A 129 -7.72 1.50 -0.40
CA PRO A 129 -8.23 2.79 -0.78
C PRO A 129 -9.74 2.84 -0.56
N PRO A 130 -10.29 3.96 -0.04
CA PRO A 130 -11.72 4.08 0.18
C PRO A 130 -12.50 3.77 -1.11
N LYS A 131 -13.70 3.18 -0.99
CA LYS A 131 -14.49 2.74 -2.16
C LYS A 131 -14.73 3.84 -3.21
N LYS A 132 -14.73 5.11 -2.79
CA LYS A 132 -14.80 6.29 -3.69
C LYS A 132 -13.60 6.42 -4.66
N PHE A 133 -12.49 5.74 -4.38
CA PHE A 133 -11.33 5.60 -5.26
C PHE A 133 -11.35 4.31 -6.08
N ALA A 134 -12.32 3.41 -5.87
CA ALA A 134 -12.44 2.19 -6.66
C ALA A 134 -12.73 2.57 -8.12
N GLY A 135 -11.73 2.40 -8.99
CA GLY A 135 -11.76 2.83 -10.39
C GLY A 135 -10.99 4.13 -10.70
N ALA A 136 -10.49 4.84 -9.68
CA ALA A 136 -9.68 6.05 -9.87
C ALA A 136 -8.20 5.76 -10.15
N PHE A 137 -7.73 4.56 -9.83
CA PHE A 137 -6.34 4.16 -10.07
C PHE A 137 -6.27 3.27 -11.31
N PRO A 138 -5.75 3.80 -12.44
CA PRO A 138 -5.56 2.97 -13.62
C PRO A 138 -4.52 1.90 -13.35
N ALA A 139 -4.59 0.79 -14.10
CA ALA A 139 -3.59 -0.27 -14.03
C ALA A 139 -2.19 0.30 -14.30
N GLY A 140 -1.21 -0.14 -13.50
CA GLY A 140 0.17 0.37 -13.56
C GLY A 140 0.40 1.72 -12.86
N ALA A 141 -0.56 2.19 -12.06
CA ALA A 141 -0.32 3.28 -11.12
C ALA A 141 0.72 2.87 -10.07
N VAL A 142 1.61 3.81 -9.74
CA VAL A 142 2.53 3.73 -8.61
C VAL A 142 2.19 4.84 -7.63
N PHE A 143 2.55 4.62 -6.38
CA PHE A 143 2.20 5.52 -5.28
C PHE A 143 3.45 6.13 -4.70
N ALA A 144 3.43 7.41 -4.36
CA ALA A 144 4.51 8.04 -3.61
C ALA A 144 4.00 8.44 -2.23
N ALA A 145 4.53 7.81 -1.18
CA ALA A 145 4.30 8.24 0.19
C ALA A 145 5.22 9.41 0.50
N VAL A 146 4.65 10.59 0.70
CA VAL A 146 5.37 11.81 1.08
C VAL A 146 5.20 11.98 2.58
N THR A 147 6.31 11.95 3.31
CA THR A 147 6.31 12.04 4.77
C THR A 147 7.08 13.26 5.26
N PHE A 148 6.59 13.82 6.36
CA PHE A 148 7.20 14.97 7.04
C PHE A 148 7.60 14.54 8.45
N GLU A 149 8.74 15.05 8.94
CA GLU A 149 9.28 14.69 10.26
C GLU A 149 8.29 14.94 11.43
N ARG A 150 7.43 15.95 11.33
CA ARG A 150 6.59 16.41 12.45
C ARG A 150 5.10 16.54 12.13
N ARG A 151 4.66 16.02 10.97
CA ARG A 151 3.29 16.20 10.49
C ARG A 151 2.80 14.98 9.70
N PRO A 152 1.47 14.78 9.60
CA PRO A 152 0.91 13.80 8.69
C PRO A 152 1.41 14.02 7.27
N GLY A 153 1.76 12.91 6.60
CA GLY A 153 2.14 12.89 5.20
C GLY A 153 0.94 12.91 4.27
N PHE A 154 1.18 12.62 2.99
CA PHE A 154 0.14 12.34 2.01
C PHE A 154 0.66 11.34 0.97
N LEU A 155 -0.26 10.67 0.28
CA LEU A 155 0.03 9.83 -0.86
C LEU A 155 -0.24 10.57 -2.17
N LEU A 156 0.72 10.47 -3.09
CA LEU A 156 0.53 10.85 -4.48
C LEU A 156 0.27 9.61 -5.33
N VAL A 157 -0.60 9.77 -6.31
CA VAL A 157 -0.92 8.72 -7.29
C VAL A 157 -0.28 9.11 -8.61
N ILE A 158 0.65 8.29 -9.09
CA ILE A 158 1.47 8.57 -10.26
C ILE A 158 1.17 7.53 -11.34
N VAL A 159 0.96 8.02 -12.56
CA VAL A 159 0.65 7.16 -13.70
C VAL A 159 1.47 7.57 -14.91
N ARG A 160 1.77 6.60 -15.76
CA ARG A 160 2.36 6.86 -17.06
C ARG A 160 1.26 7.24 -18.06
N LYS A 161 1.25 8.50 -18.51
CA LYS A 161 0.42 8.98 -19.62
C LYS A 161 1.30 9.17 -20.85
N LYS A 162 1.20 8.25 -21.82
CA LYS A 162 2.06 8.21 -23.01
C LYS A 162 3.54 8.10 -22.61
N ALA A 163 4.35 9.11 -22.95
CA ALA A 163 5.78 9.16 -22.61
C ALA A 163 6.05 9.77 -21.23
N ASP A 164 5.06 10.45 -20.62
CA ASP A 164 5.26 11.22 -19.40
C ASP A 164 4.68 10.53 -18.16
N TRP A 165 5.31 10.76 -17.02
CA TRP A 165 4.75 10.44 -15.71
C TRP A 165 3.98 11.64 -15.18
N LYS A 166 2.72 11.42 -14.79
CA LYS A 166 1.82 12.46 -14.28
C LYS A 166 1.28 12.07 -12.92
N ILE A 167 1.10 13.07 -12.06
CA ILE A 167 0.37 12.94 -10.81
C ILE A 167 -1.12 13.11 -11.13
N ILE A 168 -1.93 12.11 -10.81
CA ILE A 168 -3.39 12.15 -11.07
C ILE A 168 -4.21 12.18 -9.79
N GLY A 169 -3.58 12.17 -8.63
CA GLY A 169 -4.31 12.31 -7.40
C GLY A 169 -3.44 12.49 -6.17
N ILE A 170 -4.11 12.95 -5.12
CA ILE A 170 -3.57 13.10 -3.77
C ILE A 170 -4.57 12.54 -2.75
N ALA A 171 -4.04 11.93 -1.69
CA ALA A 171 -4.80 11.50 -0.53
C ALA A 171 -4.05 11.78 0.77
N GLU A 172 -4.73 12.27 1.80
CA GLU A 172 -4.18 12.54 3.15
C GLU A 172 -4.51 11.44 4.16
#